data_AF-F4N2K2-F1
#
_entry.id   AF-F4N2K2-F1
#
_cell.length_a   1.000
_cell.length_b   1.000
_cell.length_c   1.000
_cell.angle_alpha   90.00
_cell.angle_beta   90.00
_cell.angle_gamma   90.00
#
_symmetry.space_group_name_H-M   'P 1'
#
loop_
_entity.id
_entity.type
_entity.pdbx_description
1 polymer ?
#
loop_
_entity_poly.entity_id
_entity_poly.type
_entity_poly.pdbx_seq_one_letter_code
_entity_poly.pdbx_strand_id
1 'polypeptide(L)' 'MKVSTLGIDLAKNVFQLHGVGCNGQTVLKKKLTRDKFLPFSCNLNLA' A
#
# COMPACT_ATOMS: atom_id res chain seq x y z
N MET A 1 -7.44 0.83 -10.73
CA MET A 1 -6.12 1.32 -10.26
C MET A 1 -5.26 0.09 -10.02
N LYS A 2 -4.20 -0.09 -10.81
CA LYS A 2 -3.41 -1.31 -10.84
C LYS A 2 -2.03 -1.01 -10.23
N VAL A 3 -1.70 -1.63 -9.10
CA VAL A 3 -0.42 -1.47 -8.41
C VAL A 3 0.50 -2.59 -8.88
N SER A 4 1.61 -2.24 -9.52
CA SER A 4 2.63 -3.20 -9.94
C SER A 4 3.69 -3.40 -8.85
N THR A 5 4.02 -2.34 -8.10
CA THR A 5 4.98 -2.39 -7.00
C THR A 5 4.41 -1.69 -5.78
N LEU A 6 4.53 -2.31 -4.60
CA LEU A 6 4.05 -1.77 -3.34
C LEU A 6 5.20 -1.61 -2.34
N GLY A 7 5.54 -0.37 -2.02
CA GLY A 7 6.38 -0.01 -0.88
C GLY A 7 5.56 0.08 0.41
N ILE A 8 6.12 -0.40 1.52
CA ILE A 8 5.49 -0.36 2.84
C ILE A 8 6.51 0.14 3.85
N ASP A 9 6.27 1.33 4.39
CA ASP A 9 7.09 1.90 5.46
C ASP A 9 6.54 1.46 6.82
N LEU A 10 7.44 0.94 7.66
CA LEU A 10 7.10 0.40 8.97
C LEU A 10 7.36 1.42 10.08
N ALA A 11 6.35 1.68 10.91
CA ALA A 11 6.47 2.36 12.20
C ALA A 11 5.69 1.57 13.27
N LYS A 12 5.85 1.91 14.56
CA LYS A 12 5.29 1.13 15.69
C LYS A 12 3.81 0.77 15.54
N ASN A 13 2.98 1.75 15.18
CA ASN A 13 1.52 1.58 15.10
C ASN A 13 0.93 2.02 13.76
N VAL A 14 1.78 2.35 12.80
CA VAL A 14 1.40 2.99 11.54
C VAL A 14 2.20 2.37 10.40
N PHE A 15 1.53 2.18 9.27
CA PHE A 15 2.09 1.71 8.01
C PHE A 15 1.82 2.78 6.96
N GLN A 16 2.82 3.16 6.18
CA GLN A 16 2.58 3.93 4.96
C GLN A 16 2.73 3.02 3.76
N LEU A 17 1.70 2.99 2.92
CA LEU A 17 1.70 2.25 1.67
C LEU A 17 1.90 3.23 0.52
N HIS A 18 2.87 2.90 -0.32
CA HIS A 18 3.17 3.61 -1.55
C HIS A 18 3.14 2.63 -2.71
N GLY A 19 2.08 2.67 -3.52
CA GLY A 19 1.94 1.82 -4.70
C GLY A 19 2.24 2.58 -5.97
N VAL A 20 3.03 1.95 -6.84
CA VAL A 20 3.44 2.45 -8.15
C VAL A 20 2.84 1.56 -9.22
N GLY A 21 2.34 2.15 -10.30
CA GLY A 21 1.82 1.45 -11.48
C GLY A 21 2.93 1.13 -12.49
N CYS A 22 2.59 0.39 -13.55
CA CYS A 22 3.58 -0.08 -14.53
C CYS A 22 4.36 1.04 -15.23
N ASN A 23 3.80 2.25 -15.36
CA ASN A 23 4.48 3.38 -15.99
C ASN A 23 5.27 4.22 -14.97
N GLY A 24 5.51 3.71 -13.76
CA GLY A 24 6.26 4.41 -12.70
C GLY A 24 5.47 5.48 -11.96
N GLN A 25 4.19 5.70 -12.30
CA GLN A 25 3.37 6.70 -11.61
C GLN A 25 2.93 6.20 -10.22
N THR A 26 2.85 7.11 -9.24
CA THR A 26 2.24 6.79 -7.96
C THR A 26 0.73 6.64 -8.15
N VAL A 27 0.20 5.46 -7.83
CA VAL A 27 -1.23 5.16 -7.93
C VAL A 27 -1.85 4.97 -6.55
N LEU A 28 -1.09 4.57 -5.54
CA LEU A 28 -1.59 4.38 -4.17
C LEU A 28 -0.70 5.14 -3.19
N LYS A 29 -1.32 5.95 -2.32
CA LYS A 29 -0.65 6.53 -1.14
C LYS A 29 -1.62 6.47 0.04
N LYS A 30 -1.34 5.63 1.04
CA LYS A 30 -2.28 5.40 2.15
C LYS A 30 -1.54 5.18 3.46
N LYS A 31 -1.99 5.86 4.52
CA LYS A 31 -1.54 5.63 5.89
C LYS A 31 -2.55 4.72 6.59
N LEU A 32 -2.09 3.62 7.17
CA LEU A 32 -2.91 2.67 7.93
C LEU A 32 -2.40 2.53 9.35
N THR A 33 -3.32 2.33 10.29
CA THR A 33 -2.97 1.87 11.64
C THR A 33 -2.75 0.35 11.63
N ARG A 34 -2.12 -0.19 12.68
CA ARG A 34 -1.78 -1.62 12.77
C ARG A 34 -2.98 -2.55 12.59
N ASP A 35 -4.12 -2.20 13.17
CA ASP A 35 -5.39 -2.93 13.08
C ASP A 35 -5.98 -2.90 11.65
N LYS A 36 -5.72 -1.84 10.89
CA LYS A 36 -6.24 -1.65 9.53
C LYS A 36 -5.33 -2.22 8.45
N PHE A 37 -4.08 -2.54 8.79
CA PHE A 37 -3.10 -3.01 7.81
C PHE A 37 -3.50 -4.33 7.16
N LEU A 38 -3.74 -5.38 7.95
CA LEU A 38 -4.13 -6.70 7.45
C LEU A 38 -5.41 -6.68 6.61
N PRO A 39 -6.55 -6.13 7.08
CA PRO A 39 -7.78 -6.14 6.29
C PRO A 39 -7.64 -5.33 5.00
N PHE A 40 -6.83 -4.26 4.99
CA PHE A 40 -6.58 -3.53 3.74
C PHE A 40 -5.71 -4.34 2.77
N SER A 41 -4.59 -4.89 3.24
CA SER A 41 -3.63 -5.59 2.40
C SER A 41 -4.20 -6.88 1.79
N CYS A 42 -5.07 -7.60 2.51
CA CYS A 42 -5.76 -8.79 1.96
C CYS A 42 -6.72 -8.47 0.81
N ASN A 43 -7.25 -7.24 0.75
CA ASN A 43 -8.17 -6.80 -0.30
C ASN A 43 -7.46 -6.00 -1.41
N LEU A 44 -6.14 -5.79 -1.29
CA LEU A 44 -5.39 -5.00 -2.26
C LEU A 44 -5.06 -5.87 -3.48
N ASN A 45 -5.57 -5.48 -4.64
CA ASN A 45 -5.26 -6.16 -5.90
C ASN A 45 -3.93 -5.64 -6.49
N LEU A 46 -2.92 -6.50 -6.51
CA LEU A 46 -1.62 -6.28 -7.16
C LEU A 46 -1.61 -7.03 -8.50
N ALA A 47 -1.15 -6.39 -9.57
CA ALA A 47 -1.14 -7.02 -10.89
C ALA A 47 -0.14 -6.38 -11.87
#